data_AF-A0A2N2SY45-F1
#
_entry.id   AF-A0A2N2SY45-F1
#
_cell.length_a   1.000
_cell.length_b   1.000
_cell.length_c   1.000
_cell.angle_alpha   90.00
_cell.angle_beta   90.00
_cell.angle_gamma   90.00
#
_symmetry.space_group_name_H-M   'P 1'
#
loop_
_entity.id
_entity.type
_entity.pdbx_description
1 polymer ?
#
loop_
_entity_poly.entity_id
_entity_poly.type
_entity_poly.pdbx_seq_one_letter_code
_entity_poly.pdbx_strand_id
1 'polypeptide(L)'
;LEGEADADVLSFEDLRWQLTRGALEGQDVRLWVQGDKADTEREFLLKLSGLGSNNVDAQMFQKIGLIGPMTRPVIGDILPDSAAAQAGLLAGDEVTQIDGKSIVDGQQLRLLIRQSAVNQRALTQVWSILRAGQRMQLNVTPLVVLEQDQPIGRIGAYVGAPPEQVLVSYGAFDGSWQALVKTWDVSTLTLKMMGKMLIGEASIKNISGPLTIADYAGKSAGLGLTQYLIFLALISVSLGVLNLLPLPVLDGGHLMYYLWEGVTGRPVSDWWMERLQQGGVAILMLMMSVAIFNDISRLFG
;
A
#
# COMPACT_ATOMS: atom_id res chain seq x y z
N LEU A 1 24.64 -0.74 -7.84
CA LEU A 1 25.06 0.38 -6.95
C LEU A 1 26.47 0.82 -7.35
N GLU A 2 26.94 1.99 -6.91
CA GLU A 2 28.30 2.43 -7.25
C GLU A 2 29.34 1.44 -6.66
N GLY A 3 30.02 0.68 -7.54
CA GLY A 3 30.97 -0.37 -7.15
C GLY A 3 30.42 -1.81 -7.17
N GLU A 4 29.14 -2.01 -7.49
CA GLU A 4 28.55 -3.33 -7.76
C GLU A 4 28.42 -3.59 -9.26
N ALA A 5 28.34 -4.87 -9.65
CA ALA A 5 28.06 -5.25 -11.03
C ALA A 5 26.63 -4.81 -11.44
N ASP A 6 26.46 -4.52 -12.73
CA ASP A 6 25.17 -4.15 -13.29
C ASP A 6 24.18 -5.32 -13.09
N ALA A 7 22.95 -4.97 -12.72
CA ALA A 7 21.90 -5.94 -12.43
C ALA A 7 20.62 -5.55 -13.17
N ASP A 8 20.01 -6.53 -13.85
CA ASP A 8 18.75 -6.33 -14.54
C ASP A 8 17.62 -6.08 -13.54
N VAL A 9 16.74 -5.14 -13.88
CA VAL A 9 15.56 -4.80 -13.09
C VAL A 9 14.34 -5.44 -13.74
N LEU A 10 13.86 -6.54 -13.15
CA LEU A 10 12.77 -7.36 -13.70
C LEU A 10 11.38 -6.81 -13.37
N SER A 11 11.26 -6.04 -12.29
CA SER A 11 9.99 -5.48 -11.85
C SER A 11 10.15 -4.11 -11.18
N PHE A 12 9.03 -3.38 -11.07
CA PHE A 12 9.00 -2.14 -10.31
C PHE A 12 9.26 -2.37 -8.81
N GLU A 13 8.94 -3.55 -8.29
CA GLU A 13 9.24 -3.92 -6.91
C GLU A 13 10.75 -4.10 -6.70
N ASP A 14 11.43 -4.75 -7.64
CA ASP A 14 12.91 -4.88 -7.64
C ASP A 14 13.59 -3.52 -7.75
N LEU A 15 13.11 -2.66 -8.66
CA LEU A 15 13.59 -1.28 -8.79
C LEU A 15 13.49 -0.55 -7.45
N ARG A 16 12.31 -0.61 -6.83
CA ARG A 16 12.03 0.06 -5.55
C ARG A 16 12.96 -0.47 -4.46
N TRP A 17 13.20 -1.78 -4.42
CA TRP A 17 14.12 -2.40 -3.46
C TRP A 17 15.56 -1.88 -3.61
N GLN A 18 16.10 -1.85 -4.84
CA GLN A 18 17.45 -1.37 -5.11
C GLN A 18 17.63 0.10 -4.72
N LEU A 19 16.63 0.95 -5.01
CA LEU A 19 16.64 2.36 -4.63
C LEU A 19 16.57 2.56 -3.12
N THR A 20 15.75 1.76 -2.43
CA THR A 20 15.64 1.78 -0.97
C THR A 20 17.00 1.43 -0.36
N ARG A 21 17.66 0.38 -0.87
CA ARG A 21 18.98 -0.05 -0.43
C ARG A 21 20.02 1.04 -0.63
N GLY A 22 20.11 1.63 -1.81
CA GLY A 22 21.04 2.74 -2.10
C GLY A 22 20.84 3.93 -1.15
N ALA A 23 19.59 4.30 -0.84
CA ALA A 23 19.31 5.38 0.10
C ALA A 23 19.66 5.05 1.56
N LEU A 24 19.43 3.81 2.00
CA LEU A 24 19.83 3.36 3.34
C LEU A 24 21.35 3.30 3.49
N GLU A 25 22.05 2.91 2.44
CA GLU A 25 23.52 2.81 2.39
C GLU A 25 24.19 4.17 2.08
N GLY A 26 23.40 5.21 1.78
CA GLY A 26 23.91 6.53 1.43
C GLY A 26 24.68 6.57 0.10
N GLN A 27 24.34 5.69 -0.84
CA GLN A 27 24.98 5.55 -2.13
C GLN A 27 24.08 6.04 -3.27
N ASP A 28 24.69 6.69 -4.26
CA ASP A 28 23.98 7.09 -5.48
C ASP A 28 23.71 5.87 -6.37
N VAL A 29 22.57 5.91 -7.07
CA VAL A 29 22.13 4.83 -7.96
C VAL A 29 22.14 5.34 -9.39
N ARG A 30 22.85 4.64 -10.28
CA ARG A 30 22.75 4.83 -11.72
C ARG A 30 21.68 3.91 -12.28
N LEU A 31 20.80 4.46 -13.09
CA LEU A 31 19.74 3.75 -13.78
C LEU A 31 19.91 3.94 -15.27
N TRP A 32 19.96 2.84 -15.99
CA TRP A 32 19.86 2.84 -17.43
C TRP A 32 18.43 2.50 -17.83
N VAL A 33 17.84 3.37 -18.66
CA VAL A 33 16.44 3.26 -19.06
C VAL A 33 16.37 3.28 -20.58
N GLN A 34 15.73 2.26 -21.14
CA GLN A 34 15.39 2.16 -22.55
C GLN A 34 13.88 2.30 -22.74
N GLY A 35 13.44 3.14 -23.67
CA GLY A 35 12.03 3.28 -24.01
C GLY A 35 11.64 2.39 -25.19
N ASP A 36 10.35 2.05 -25.31
CA ASP A 36 9.80 1.13 -26.33
C ASP A 36 10.17 1.42 -27.79
N LYS A 37 10.57 2.67 -28.11
CA LYS A 37 10.91 3.11 -29.47
C LYS A 37 12.32 3.69 -29.58
N ALA A 38 13.12 3.62 -28.52
CA ALA A 38 14.44 4.22 -28.48
C ALA A 38 15.52 3.14 -28.52
N ASP A 39 16.36 3.20 -29.56
CA ASP A 39 17.58 2.38 -29.67
C ASP A 39 18.72 2.92 -28.75
N THR A 40 18.46 4.04 -28.08
CA THR A 40 19.40 4.69 -27.16
C THR A 40 18.93 4.54 -25.72
N GLU A 41 19.74 3.82 -24.96
CA GLU A 41 19.69 3.77 -23.50
C GLU A 41 20.04 5.15 -22.91
N ARG A 42 19.27 5.58 -21.90
CA ARG A 42 19.52 6.83 -21.17
C ARG A 42 19.95 6.52 -19.75
N GLU A 43 21.06 7.09 -19.34
CA GLU A 43 21.56 7.00 -17.97
C GLU A 43 20.98 8.13 -17.10
N PHE A 44 20.50 7.78 -15.92
CA PHE A 44 20.04 8.68 -14.88
C PHE A 44 20.85 8.42 -13.60
N LEU A 45 21.49 9.45 -13.06
CA LEU A 45 22.12 9.40 -11.73
C LEU A 45 21.15 9.93 -10.67
N LEU A 46 20.71 9.04 -9.79
CA LEU A 46 19.90 9.39 -8.63
C LEU A 46 20.80 9.64 -7.43
N LYS A 47 20.86 10.90 -6.99
CA LYS A 47 21.66 11.35 -5.84
C LYS A 47 21.04 10.98 -4.50
N LEU A 48 20.99 9.69 -4.19
CA LEU A 48 20.35 9.19 -2.97
C LEU A 48 21.21 9.43 -1.72
N SER A 49 22.53 9.57 -1.87
CA SER A 49 23.46 9.93 -0.80
C SER A 49 23.07 11.20 -0.04
N GLY A 50 22.42 12.16 -0.73
CA GLY A 50 21.97 13.43 -0.15
C GLY A 50 20.63 13.38 0.59
N LEU A 51 19.89 12.26 0.58
CA LEU A 51 18.52 12.21 1.10
C LEU A 51 18.41 11.92 2.61
N GLY A 52 19.50 11.49 3.24
CA GLY A 52 19.56 11.13 4.66
C GLY A 52 18.79 9.85 4.99
N SER A 53 19.40 8.95 5.75
CA SER A 53 18.88 7.61 6.07
C SER A 53 17.53 7.60 6.81
N ASN A 54 17.11 8.73 7.40
CA ASN A 54 15.86 8.85 8.17
C ASN A 54 14.60 9.07 7.30
N ASN A 55 14.74 9.28 5.98
CA ASN A 55 13.62 9.64 5.11
C ASN A 55 13.30 8.58 4.05
N VAL A 56 13.62 7.30 4.28
CA VAL A 56 13.33 6.21 3.33
C VAL A 56 11.86 5.79 3.43
N ASP A 57 10.98 6.62 2.89
CA ASP A 57 9.52 6.43 2.89
C ASP A 57 8.90 6.73 1.50
N ALA A 58 7.57 6.70 1.42
CA ALA A 58 6.85 7.03 0.18
C ALA A 58 7.14 8.46 -0.34
N GLN A 59 7.57 9.38 0.52
CA GLN A 59 7.92 10.75 0.14
C GLN A 59 9.29 10.81 -0.54
N MET A 60 10.22 9.92 -0.20
CA MET A 60 11.50 9.77 -0.90
C MET A 60 11.30 9.56 -2.40
N PHE A 61 10.47 8.57 -2.75
CA PHE A 61 10.15 8.18 -4.11
C PHE A 61 9.54 9.34 -4.91
N GLN A 62 8.68 10.14 -4.28
CA GLN A 62 8.17 11.38 -4.87
C GLN A 62 9.26 12.44 -5.10
N LYS A 63 10.17 12.64 -4.13
CA LYS A 63 11.28 13.62 -4.24
C LYS A 63 12.27 13.28 -5.36
N ILE A 64 12.50 12.00 -5.62
CA ILE A 64 13.38 11.53 -6.72
C ILE A 64 12.64 11.37 -8.05
N GLY A 65 11.34 11.68 -8.10
CA GLY A 65 10.53 11.66 -9.33
C GLY A 65 10.01 10.28 -9.74
N LEU A 66 10.10 9.27 -8.88
CA LEU A 66 9.60 7.91 -9.12
C LEU A 66 8.35 7.65 -8.29
N ILE A 67 7.18 8.05 -8.79
CA ILE A 67 5.93 8.02 -8.02
C ILE A 67 5.30 6.63 -7.98
N GLY A 68 5.52 5.81 -9.02
CA GLY A 68 4.92 4.50 -9.19
C GLY A 68 5.07 4.00 -10.62
N PRO A 69 4.58 2.79 -10.92
CA PRO A 69 4.52 2.30 -12.30
C PRO A 69 3.63 3.23 -13.14
N MET A 70 4.00 3.38 -14.41
CA MET A 70 3.24 4.16 -15.39
C MET A 70 1.80 3.64 -15.48
N THR A 71 0.85 4.56 -15.42
CA THR A 71 -0.57 4.29 -15.61
C THR A 71 -1.06 5.15 -16.76
N ARG A 72 -1.90 4.61 -17.65
CA ARG A 72 -2.44 5.44 -18.73
C ARG A 72 -3.32 6.57 -18.14
N PRO A 73 -3.23 7.81 -18.65
CA PRO A 73 -4.00 8.96 -18.15
C PRO A 73 -5.47 8.94 -18.60
N VAL A 74 -6.17 7.85 -18.26
CA VAL A 74 -7.57 7.61 -18.65
C VAL A 74 -8.51 8.01 -17.52
N ILE A 75 -9.63 8.60 -17.88
CA ILE A 75 -10.75 8.87 -16.97
C ILE A 75 -11.55 7.58 -16.77
N GLY A 76 -11.68 7.14 -15.53
CA GLY A 76 -12.53 6.03 -15.13
C GLY A 76 -13.94 6.51 -14.79
N ASP A 77 -14.56 5.85 -13.81
CA ASP A 77 -15.93 6.20 -13.39
C ASP A 77 -16.03 7.65 -12.94
N ILE A 78 -17.15 8.29 -13.29
CA ILE A 78 -17.41 9.69 -12.99
C ILE A 78 -18.54 9.77 -11.97
N LEU A 79 -18.31 10.53 -10.90
CA LEU A 79 -19.35 10.76 -9.90
C LEU A 79 -20.43 11.68 -10.46
N PRO A 80 -21.71 11.44 -10.15
CA PRO A 80 -22.79 12.39 -10.45
C PRO A 80 -22.50 13.78 -9.85
N ASP A 81 -22.99 14.82 -10.50
CA ASP A 81 -22.87 16.23 -10.09
C ASP A 81 -21.43 16.73 -9.85
N SER A 82 -20.44 16.03 -10.40
CA SER A 82 -19.03 16.39 -10.29
C SER A 82 -18.57 17.40 -11.34
N ALA A 83 -17.43 18.04 -11.09
CA ALA A 83 -16.78 18.91 -12.08
C ALA A 83 -16.43 18.18 -13.38
N ALA A 84 -16.08 16.89 -13.32
CA ALA A 84 -15.85 16.06 -14.50
C ALA A 84 -17.14 15.85 -15.30
N ALA A 85 -18.25 15.56 -14.63
CA ALA A 85 -19.56 15.42 -15.27
C ALA A 85 -20.02 16.74 -15.91
N GLN A 86 -19.86 17.87 -15.20
CA GLN A 86 -20.21 19.21 -15.70
C GLN A 86 -19.35 19.63 -16.91
N ALA A 87 -18.07 19.24 -16.93
CA ALA A 87 -17.18 19.48 -18.06
C ALA A 87 -17.46 18.55 -19.26
N GLY A 88 -18.35 17.56 -19.09
CA GLY A 88 -18.69 16.60 -20.14
C GLY A 88 -17.61 15.55 -20.38
N LEU A 89 -16.74 15.28 -19.40
CA LEU A 89 -15.84 14.13 -19.43
C LEU A 89 -16.66 12.84 -19.39
N LEU A 90 -16.14 11.78 -20.00
CA LEU A 90 -16.73 10.44 -20.02
C LEU A 90 -15.68 9.40 -19.60
N ALA A 91 -16.15 8.30 -19.01
CA ALA A 91 -15.29 7.16 -18.74
C ALA A 91 -14.71 6.62 -20.06
N GLY A 92 -13.40 6.36 -20.08
CA GLY A 92 -12.63 5.98 -21.26
C GLY A 92 -11.95 7.14 -21.99
N ASP A 93 -12.20 8.40 -21.61
CA ASP A 93 -11.45 9.53 -22.15
C ASP A 93 -9.97 9.46 -21.75
N GLU A 94 -9.07 9.53 -22.72
CA GLU A 94 -7.63 9.60 -22.46
C GLU A 94 -7.16 11.05 -22.49
N VAL A 95 -6.67 11.57 -21.37
CA VAL A 95 -6.19 12.95 -21.27
C VAL A 95 -4.77 13.02 -21.81
N THR A 96 -4.61 13.78 -22.89
CA THR A 96 -3.33 13.94 -23.58
C THR A 96 -2.61 15.22 -23.17
N GLN A 97 -3.36 16.29 -22.84
CA GLN A 97 -2.79 17.57 -22.40
C GLN A 97 -3.70 18.32 -21.42
N ILE A 98 -3.11 19.11 -20.53
CA ILE A 98 -3.80 20.12 -19.70
C ILE A 98 -3.07 21.45 -19.84
N ASP A 99 -3.76 22.50 -20.27
CA ASP A 99 -3.20 23.85 -20.48
C ASP A 99 -1.91 23.82 -21.34
N GLY A 100 -1.90 22.99 -22.38
CA GLY A 100 -0.77 22.78 -23.27
C GLY A 100 0.36 21.90 -22.72
N LYS A 101 0.29 21.45 -21.46
CA LYS A 101 1.26 20.51 -20.88
C LYS A 101 0.89 19.07 -21.24
N SER A 102 1.83 18.33 -21.82
CA SER A 102 1.63 16.91 -22.16
C SER A 102 1.45 16.06 -20.91
N ILE A 103 0.43 15.22 -20.94
CA ILE A 103 0.13 14.22 -19.92
C ILE A 103 0.43 12.86 -20.51
N VAL A 104 1.34 12.12 -19.87
CA VAL A 104 1.72 10.76 -20.30
C VAL A 104 1.39 9.71 -19.25
N ASP A 105 1.07 10.14 -18.03
CA ASP A 105 0.84 9.27 -16.88
C ASP A 105 -0.39 9.69 -16.07
N GLY A 106 -1.10 8.69 -15.54
CA GLY A 106 -2.25 8.87 -14.66
C GLY A 106 -1.87 9.44 -13.29
N GLN A 107 -0.70 9.13 -12.72
CA GLN A 107 -0.25 9.78 -11.47
C GLN A 107 0.06 11.24 -11.72
N GLN A 108 0.76 11.55 -12.82
CA GLN A 108 1.00 12.92 -13.25
C GLN A 108 -0.32 13.71 -13.39
N LEU A 109 -1.32 13.11 -14.04
CA LEU A 109 -2.65 13.70 -14.19
C LEU A 109 -3.32 13.97 -12.83
N ARG A 110 -3.37 12.96 -11.94
CA ARG A 110 -3.92 13.10 -10.58
C ARG A 110 -3.24 14.24 -9.81
N LEU A 111 -1.91 14.32 -9.89
CA LEU A 111 -1.12 15.31 -9.18
C LEU A 111 -1.42 16.73 -9.69
N LEU A 112 -1.49 16.91 -11.01
CA LEU A 112 -1.86 18.20 -11.61
C LEU A 112 -3.28 18.64 -11.26
N ILE A 113 -4.23 17.71 -11.19
CA ILE A 113 -5.59 18.00 -10.72
C ILE A 113 -5.56 18.44 -9.26
N ARG A 114 -4.87 17.71 -8.37
CA ARG A 114 -4.81 18.08 -6.95
C ARG A 114 -4.16 19.45 -6.74
N GLN A 115 -3.15 19.77 -7.55
CA GLN A 115 -2.44 21.06 -7.52
C GLN A 115 -3.18 22.20 -8.23
N SER A 116 -4.33 21.94 -8.88
CA SER A 116 -5.08 22.98 -9.58
C SER A 116 -5.76 23.97 -8.61
N ALA A 117 -5.90 23.62 -7.33
CA ALA A 117 -6.39 24.51 -6.30
C ALA A 117 -5.23 25.32 -5.72
N VAL A 118 -5.25 26.63 -5.93
CA VAL A 118 -4.27 27.58 -5.40
C VAL A 118 -5.04 28.68 -4.69
N ASN A 119 -4.64 29.01 -3.45
CA ASN A 119 -5.30 30.05 -2.64
C ASN A 119 -6.83 29.86 -2.53
N GLN A 120 -7.26 28.60 -2.29
CA GLN A 120 -8.69 28.22 -2.19
C GLN A 120 -9.53 28.50 -3.45
N ARG A 121 -8.88 28.64 -4.61
CA ARG A 121 -9.55 28.79 -5.91
C ARG A 121 -8.98 27.79 -6.89
N ALA A 122 -9.84 27.22 -7.71
CA ALA A 122 -9.45 26.42 -8.86
C ALA A 122 -9.82 27.18 -10.12
N LEU A 123 -8.86 27.30 -11.04
CA LEU A 123 -9.08 27.93 -12.34
C LEU A 123 -9.60 26.88 -13.33
N THR A 124 -10.39 27.34 -14.30
CA THR A 124 -10.77 26.52 -15.45
C THR A 124 -9.53 26.19 -16.28
N GLN A 125 -9.36 24.92 -16.60
CA GLN A 125 -8.25 24.38 -17.37
C GLN A 125 -8.76 23.85 -18.71
N VAL A 126 -7.95 23.97 -19.76
CA VAL A 126 -8.26 23.44 -21.09
C VAL A 126 -7.61 22.06 -21.23
N TRP A 127 -8.43 21.03 -21.32
CA TRP A 127 -7.99 19.64 -21.40
C TRP A 127 -8.12 19.14 -22.83
N SER A 128 -7.02 18.65 -23.42
CA SER A 128 -7.08 17.91 -24.68
C SER A 128 -7.21 16.43 -24.39
N ILE A 129 -8.30 15.83 -24.84
CA ILE A 129 -8.62 14.42 -24.62
C ILE A 129 -8.72 13.66 -25.94
N LEU A 130 -8.55 12.34 -25.87
CA LEU A 130 -8.87 11.41 -26.93
C LEU A 130 -10.10 10.60 -26.51
N ARG A 131 -11.20 10.78 -27.22
CA ARG A 131 -12.45 10.04 -27.01
C ARG A 131 -12.73 9.20 -28.24
N ALA A 132 -12.73 7.87 -28.09
CA ALA A 132 -12.91 6.93 -29.21
C ALA A 132 -12.01 7.24 -30.43
N GLY A 133 -10.76 7.67 -30.18
CA GLY A 133 -9.80 8.03 -31.23
C GLY A 133 -9.94 9.45 -31.80
N GLN A 134 -10.95 10.22 -31.40
CA GLN A 134 -11.11 11.62 -31.81
C GLN A 134 -10.53 12.56 -30.75
N ARG A 135 -9.72 13.54 -31.20
CA ARG A 135 -9.18 14.58 -30.31
C ARG A 135 -10.24 15.64 -30.05
N MET A 136 -10.46 15.96 -28.79
CA MET A 136 -11.40 16.98 -28.34
C MET A 136 -10.75 17.87 -27.29
N GLN A 137 -11.27 19.09 -27.13
CA GLN A 137 -10.90 19.96 -26.03
C GLN A 137 -12.11 20.23 -25.14
N LEU A 138 -11.90 20.14 -23.83
CA LEU A 138 -12.92 20.39 -22.82
C LEU A 138 -12.39 21.39 -21.80
N ASN A 139 -13.26 22.27 -21.32
CA ASN A 139 -12.96 23.18 -20.23
C ASN A 139 -13.38 22.50 -18.93
N VAL A 140 -12.40 22.15 -18.10
CA VAL A 140 -12.62 21.48 -16.82
C VAL A 140 -12.31 22.46 -15.70
N THR A 141 -13.28 22.69 -14.81
CA THR A 141 -13.08 23.53 -13.62
C THR A 141 -13.13 22.65 -12.38
N PRO A 142 -11.97 22.28 -11.80
CA PRO A 142 -11.94 21.46 -10.59
C PRO A 142 -12.66 22.14 -9.42
N LEU A 143 -13.25 21.36 -8.52
CA LEU A 143 -13.77 21.85 -7.25
C LEU A 143 -12.65 21.93 -6.22
N VAL A 144 -12.69 22.91 -5.34
CA VAL A 144 -11.77 23.02 -4.21
C VAL A 144 -12.33 22.23 -3.04
N VAL A 145 -11.56 21.27 -2.54
CA VAL A 145 -11.90 20.47 -1.35
C VAL A 145 -10.76 20.58 -0.35
N LEU A 146 -11.08 20.66 0.95
CA LEU A 146 -10.08 20.61 2.01
C LEU A 146 -9.75 19.16 2.36
N GLU A 147 -8.49 18.80 2.22
CA GLU A 147 -7.95 17.51 2.66
C GLU A 147 -6.84 17.79 3.68
N GLN A 148 -7.02 17.38 4.93
CA GLN A 148 -6.08 17.68 6.03
C GLN A 148 -5.72 19.18 6.13
N ASP A 149 -6.74 20.06 6.05
CA ASP A 149 -6.62 21.53 6.03
C ASP A 149 -5.83 22.13 4.85
N GLN A 150 -5.46 21.33 3.85
CA GLN A 150 -4.87 21.80 2.59
C GLN A 150 -5.93 21.85 1.48
N PRO A 151 -6.09 22.99 0.77
CA PRO A 151 -6.98 23.06 -0.37
C PRO A 151 -6.41 22.28 -1.56
N ILE A 152 -7.17 21.31 -2.06
CA ILE A 152 -6.83 20.52 -3.24
C ILE A 152 -7.92 20.63 -4.31
N GLY A 153 -7.50 20.47 -5.57
CA GLY A 153 -8.42 20.36 -6.70
C GLY A 153 -8.99 18.96 -6.81
N ARG A 154 -10.29 18.84 -7.08
CA ARG A 154 -10.99 17.57 -7.30
C ARG A 154 -11.98 17.69 -8.44
N ILE A 155 -11.87 16.80 -9.42
CA ILE A 155 -12.83 16.75 -10.54
C ILE A 155 -13.98 15.76 -10.31
N GLY A 156 -13.86 14.85 -9.32
CA GLY A 156 -14.89 13.85 -9.03
C GLY A 156 -14.98 12.73 -10.07
N ALA A 157 -13.84 12.32 -10.63
CA ALA A 157 -13.70 11.12 -11.45
C ALA A 157 -12.56 10.25 -10.92
N TYR A 158 -12.63 8.95 -11.19
CA TYR A 158 -11.47 8.08 -11.08
C TYR A 158 -10.51 8.43 -12.21
N VAL A 159 -9.23 8.54 -11.88
CA VAL A 159 -8.19 8.97 -12.81
C VAL A 159 -7.10 7.93 -12.80
N GLY A 160 -6.63 7.55 -13.99
CA GLY A 160 -5.59 6.54 -14.19
C GLY A 160 -6.19 5.16 -14.40
N ALA A 161 -5.79 4.50 -15.48
CA ALA A 161 -6.08 3.07 -15.66
C ALA A 161 -5.30 2.24 -14.62
N PRO A 162 -5.77 1.02 -14.30
CA PRO A 162 -4.93 0.05 -13.61
C PRO A 162 -3.60 -0.08 -14.37
N PRO A 163 -2.45 -0.12 -13.68
CA PRO A 163 -1.18 -0.34 -14.35
C PRO A 163 -1.22 -1.67 -15.11
N GLU A 164 -0.56 -1.72 -16.26
CA GLU A 164 -0.41 -2.99 -16.98
C GLU A 164 0.32 -3.98 -16.08
N GLN A 165 -0.28 -5.16 -15.92
CA GLN A 165 0.27 -6.21 -15.07
C GLN A 165 0.98 -7.22 -15.95
N VAL A 166 2.23 -7.54 -15.60
CA VAL A 166 2.95 -8.66 -16.19
C VAL A 166 2.91 -9.81 -15.19
N LEU A 167 2.52 -10.99 -15.66
CA LEU A 167 2.52 -12.18 -14.82
C LEU A 167 3.96 -12.66 -14.62
N VAL A 168 4.49 -12.43 -13.43
CA VAL A 168 5.76 -13.00 -13.00
C VAL A 168 5.47 -14.38 -12.39
N SER A 169 6.03 -15.42 -13.00
CA SER A 169 5.94 -16.79 -12.49
C SER A 169 7.30 -17.23 -11.98
N TYR A 170 7.35 -17.68 -10.72
CA TYR A 170 8.54 -18.24 -10.11
C TYR A 170 8.57 -19.76 -10.33
N GLY A 171 9.76 -20.33 -10.51
CA GLY A 171 9.94 -21.79 -10.46
C GLY A 171 9.63 -22.34 -9.07
N ALA A 172 9.46 -23.66 -8.95
CA ALA A 172 9.07 -24.28 -7.67
C ALA A 172 10.03 -23.98 -6.51
N PHE A 173 11.34 -23.93 -6.79
CA PHE A 173 12.36 -23.63 -5.79
C PHE A 173 12.34 -22.13 -5.41
N ASP A 174 12.45 -21.24 -6.40
CA ASP A 174 12.44 -19.80 -6.19
C ASP A 174 11.15 -19.33 -5.52
N GLY A 175 10.00 -19.90 -5.94
CA GLY A 175 8.70 -19.61 -5.35
C GLY A 175 8.60 -20.05 -3.89
N SER A 176 9.20 -21.19 -3.53
CA SER A 176 9.24 -21.66 -2.14
C SER A 176 10.11 -20.76 -1.27
N TRP A 177 11.27 -20.33 -1.79
CA TRP A 177 12.13 -19.38 -1.10
C TRP A 177 11.45 -18.02 -0.93
N GLN A 178 10.83 -17.50 -1.98
CA GLN A 178 10.05 -16.25 -1.93
C GLN A 178 8.87 -16.36 -0.97
N ALA A 179 8.21 -17.51 -0.88
CA ALA A 179 7.15 -17.74 0.09
C ALA A 179 7.67 -17.62 1.54
N LEU A 180 8.82 -18.22 1.85
CA LEU A 180 9.45 -18.09 3.18
C LEU A 180 9.80 -16.64 3.51
N VAL A 181 10.44 -15.93 2.57
CA VAL A 181 10.76 -14.50 2.72
C VAL A 181 9.49 -13.68 2.95
N LYS A 182 8.45 -13.90 2.14
CA LYS A 182 7.19 -13.17 2.26
C LYS A 182 6.48 -13.46 3.58
N THR A 183 6.47 -14.71 4.05
CA THR A 183 5.93 -15.07 5.35
C THR A 183 6.67 -14.34 6.47
N TRP A 184 8.01 -14.31 6.41
CA TRP A 184 8.81 -13.55 7.38
C TRP A 184 8.48 -12.05 7.38
N ASP A 185 8.38 -11.43 6.20
CA ASP A 185 8.03 -10.02 6.08
C ASP A 185 6.66 -9.71 6.67
N VAL A 186 5.65 -10.52 6.34
CA VAL A 186 4.29 -10.37 6.89
C VAL A 186 4.32 -10.56 8.40
N SER A 187 5.05 -11.55 8.91
CA SER A 187 5.16 -11.79 10.35
C SER A 187 5.81 -10.62 11.09
N THR A 188 6.92 -10.09 10.59
CA THR A 188 7.60 -8.94 11.22
C THR A 188 6.75 -7.67 11.16
N LEU A 189 6.03 -7.44 10.06
CA LEU A 189 5.09 -6.33 9.95
C LEU A 189 3.96 -6.44 10.97
N THR A 190 3.36 -7.62 11.11
CA THR A 190 2.31 -7.88 12.11
C THR A 190 2.81 -7.57 13.53
N LEU A 191 3.98 -8.08 13.90
CA LEU A 191 4.58 -7.80 15.22
C LEU A 191 4.84 -6.30 15.44
N LYS A 192 5.39 -5.59 14.45
CA LYS A 192 5.63 -4.14 14.53
C LYS A 192 4.32 -3.36 14.71
N MET A 193 3.28 -3.72 13.96
CA MET A 193 1.96 -3.09 14.06
C MET A 193 1.33 -3.32 15.44
N MET A 194 1.45 -4.53 15.98
CA MET A 194 0.99 -4.84 17.34
C MET A 194 1.75 -4.03 18.39
N GLY A 195 3.08 -3.94 18.29
CA GLY A 195 3.90 -3.10 19.17
C GLY A 195 3.47 -1.63 19.16
N LYS A 196 3.24 -1.06 17.97
CA LYS A 196 2.74 0.32 17.82
C LYS A 196 1.34 0.53 18.41
N MET A 197 0.46 -0.47 18.33
CA MET A 197 -0.85 -0.41 18.96
C MET A 197 -0.76 -0.41 20.49
N LEU A 198 0.16 -1.18 21.07
CA LEU A 198 0.37 -1.22 22.52
C LEU A 198 0.93 0.09 23.08
N ILE A 199 1.77 0.79 22.30
CA ILE A 199 2.37 2.08 22.67
C ILE A 199 1.41 3.26 22.36
N GLY A 200 0.30 3.01 21.63
CA GLY A 200 -0.71 4.01 21.31
C GLY A 200 -0.45 4.82 20.02
N GLU A 201 0.57 4.46 19.25
CA GLU A 201 0.89 5.09 17.96
C GLU A 201 -0.01 4.61 16.81
N ALA A 202 -0.69 3.47 16.99
CA ALA A 202 -1.62 2.91 16.01
C ALA A 202 -3.01 2.68 16.65
N SER A 203 -4.07 2.98 15.91
CA SER A 203 -5.43 2.84 16.42
C SER A 203 -5.87 1.38 16.51
N ILE A 204 -6.37 0.98 17.68
CA ILE A 204 -7.02 -0.32 17.94
C ILE A 204 -8.26 -0.52 17.04
N LYS A 205 -8.82 0.55 16.46
CA LYS A 205 -9.93 0.51 15.48
C LYS A 205 -9.55 -0.15 14.15
N ASN A 206 -8.25 -0.35 13.90
CA ASN A 206 -7.74 -1.03 12.71
C ASN A 206 -7.59 -2.56 12.90
N ILE A 207 -7.89 -3.08 14.08
CA ILE A 207 -7.99 -4.53 14.29
C ILE A 207 -9.24 -5.02 13.57
N SER A 208 -9.04 -5.90 12.58
CA SER A 208 -10.14 -6.51 11.83
C SER A 208 -10.85 -7.51 12.73
N GLY A 209 -12.13 -7.27 13.01
CA GLY A 209 -12.94 -8.24 13.74
C GLY A 209 -13.41 -9.41 12.84
N PRO A 210 -14.04 -10.43 13.42
CA PRO A 210 -14.48 -11.63 12.70
C PRO A 210 -15.43 -11.33 11.53
N LEU A 211 -16.25 -10.29 11.66
CA LEU A 211 -17.23 -9.91 10.64
C LEU A 211 -16.55 -9.20 9.47
N THR A 212 -15.59 -8.31 9.77
CA THR A 212 -14.74 -7.69 8.74
C THR A 212 -13.95 -8.75 7.97
N ILE A 213 -13.39 -9.76 8.66
CA ILE A 213 -12.68 -10.87 8.00
C ILE A 213 -13.62 -11.63 7.04
N ALA A 214 -14.85 -11.92 7.47
CA ALA A 214 -15.84 -12.60 6.62
C ALA A 214 -16.24 -11.78 5.39
N ASP A 215 -16.46 -10.47 5.53
CA ASP A 215 -16.76 -9.58 4.40
C ASP A 215 -15.61 -9.51 3.39
N TYR A 216 -14.37 -9.34 3.87
CA TYR A 216 -13.19 -9.35 3.00
C TYR A 216 -12.94 -10.71 2.34
N ALA A 217 -13.25 -11.81 3.02
CA ALA A 217 -13.23 -13.14 2.41
C ALA A 217 -14.21 -13.24 1.23
N GLY A 218 -15.43 -12.72 1.39
CA GLY A 218 -16.43 -12.66 0.32
C GLY A 218 -15.99 -11.79 -0.86
N LYS A 219 -15.46 -10.58 -0.58
CA LYS A 219 -14.95 -9.66 -1.61
C LYS A 219 -13.76 -10.26 -2.37
N SER A 220 -12.80 -10.85 -1.66
CA SER A 220 -11.61 -11.46 -2.28
C SER A 220 -11.97 -12.66 -3.14
N ALA A 221 -12.96 -13.48 -2.75
CA ALA A 221 -13.49 -14.55 -3.58
C ALA A 221 -14.11 -14.01 -4.90
N GLY A 222 -14.80 -12.86 -4.84
CA GLY A 222 -15.30 -12.17 -6.04
C GLY A 222 -14.23 -11.61 -6.97
N LEU A 223 -13.02 -11.34 -6.44
CA LEU A 223 -11.85 -10.89 -7.23
C LEU A 223 -11.07 -12.05 -7.86
N GLY A 224 -11.42 -13.30 -7.55
CA GLY A 224 -10.83 -14.52 -8.11
C GLY A 224 -9.98 -15.32 -7.13
N LEU A 225 -9.62 -16.54 -7.54
CA LEU A 225 -8.95 -17.52 -6.68
C LEU A 225 -7.61 -17.03 -6.14
N THR A 226 -6.80 -16.37 -6.97
CA THR A 226 -5.48 -15.86 -6.56
C THR A 226 -5.61 -14.86 -5.42
N GLN A 227 -6.54 -13.90 -5.51
CA GLN A 227 -6.74 -12.90 -4.48
C GLN A 227 -7.28 -13.50 -3.18
N TYR A 228 -8.17 -14.49 -3.31
CA TYR A 228 -8.68 -15.25 -2.17
C TYR A 228 -7.58 -16.03 -1.45
N LEU A 229 -6.69 -16.72 -2.18
CA LEU A 229 -5.56 -17.44 -1.60
C LEU A 229 -4.55 -16.50 -0.91
N ILE A 230 -4.28 -15.33 -1.51
CA ILE A 230 -3.42 -14.30 -0.89
C ILE A 230 -4.06 -13.81 0.41
N PHE A 231 -5.36 -13.53 0.41
CA PHE A 231 -6.09 -13.12 1.61
C PHE A 231 -6.04 -14.20 2.70
N LEU A 232 -6.33 -15.46 2.34
CA LEU A 232 -6.24 -16.58 3.27
C LEU A 232 -4.83 -16.72 3.85
N ALA A 233 -3.79 -16.66 3.01
CA ALA A 233 -2.40 -16.74 3.45
C ALA A 233 -2.06 -15.62 4.45
N LEU A 234 -2.48 -14.38 4.17
CA LEU A 234 -2.26 -13.24 5.06
C LEU A 234 -2.93 -13.45 6.44
N ILE A 235 -4.18 -13.92 6.45
CA ILE A 235 -4.90 -14.21 7.70
C ILE A 235 -4.25 -15.38 8.44
N SER A 236 -3.88 -16.46 7.75
CA SER A 236 -3.20 -17.61 8.35
C SER A 236 -1.87 -17.23 8.99
N VAL A 237 -1.03 -16.44 8.32
CA VAL A 237 0.24 -15.96 8.88
C VAL A 237 -0.01 -15.05 10.08
N SER A 238 -0.99 -14.13 9.98
CA SER A 238 -1.31 -13.19 11.07
C SER A 238 -1.83 -13.91 12.33
N LEU A 239 -2.72 -14.90 12.16
CA LEU A 239 -3.20 -15.76 13.24
C LEU A 239 -2.08 -16.61 13.82
N GLY A 240 -1.21 -17.17 12.97
CA GLY A 240 -0.04 -17.93 13.43
C GLY A 240 0.91 -17.09 14.29
N VAL A 241 1.21 -15.86 13.88
CA VAL A 241 2.04 -14.92 14.65
C VAL A 241 1.38 -14.55 15.96
N LEU A 242 0.08 -14.25 15.94
CA LEU A 242 -0.69 -13.91 17.13
C LEU A 242 -0.72 -15.08 18.11
N ASN A 243 -0.90 -16.31 17.62
CA ASN A 243 -0.89 -17.52 18.43
C ASN A 243 0.48 -17.82 19.05
N LEU A 244 1.58 -17.40 18.42
CA LEU A 244 2.93 -17.55 18.96
C LEU A 244 3.32 -16.49 20.00
N LEU A 245 2.48 -15.48 20.24
CA LEU A 245 2.73 -14.50 21.29
C LEU A 245 2.67 -15.16 22.68
N PRO A 246 3.45 -14.67 23.66
CA PRO A 246 3.47 -15.18 25.03
C PRO A 246 2.21 -14.80 25.81
N LEU A 247 1.05 -15.26 25.33
CA LEU A 247 -0.26 -15.04 25.91
C LEU A 247 -0.77 -16.36 26.52
N PRO A 248 -1.09 -16.42 27.83
CA PRO A 248 -1.43 -17.64 28.58
C PRO A 248 -2.52 -18.59 28.03
N VAL A 249 -3.31 -18.15 27.04
CA VAL A 249 -4.41 -18.93 26.42
C VAL A 249 -4.07 -19.39 25.01
N LEU A 250 -3.02 -18.82 24.41
CA LEU A 250 -2.56 -19.16 23.07
C LEU A 250 -1.40 -20.14 23.13
N ASP A 251 -1.08 -20.77 22.00
CA ASP A 251 0.01 -21.75 21.88
C ASP A 251 1.37 -21.20 22.36
N GLY A 252 1.62 -19.91 22.13
CA GLY A 252 2.81 -19.19 22.58
C GLY A 252 2.86 -19.00 24.10
N GLY A 253 1.73 -19.05 24.81
CA GLY A 253 1.68 -19.13 26.26
C GLY A 253 2.31 -20.42 26.79
N HIS A 254 2.00 -21.55 26.14
CA HIS A 254 2.66 -22.83 26.45
C HIS A 254 4.15 -22.79 26.15
N LEU A 255 4.54 -22.21 25.01
CA LEU A 255 5.95 -22.00 24.69
C LEU A 255 6.66 -21.15 25.75
N MET A 256 6.02 -20.09 26.24
CA MET A 256 6.56 -19.26 27.33
C MET A 256 6.77 -20.07 28.60
N TYR A 257 5.85 -20.96 28.96
CA TYR A 257 6.01 -21.83 30.14
C TYR A 257 7.16 -22.82 29.97
N TYR A 258 7.32 -23.41 28.77
CA TYR A 258 8.45 -24.30 28.48
C TYR A 258 9.78 -23.56 28.46
N LEU A 259 9.82 -22.33 27.93
CA LEU A 259 11.01 -21.48 28.01
C LEU A 259 11.37 -21.15 29.45
N TRP A 260 10.38 -20.83 30.28
CA TRP A 260 10.57 -20.62 31.71
C TRP A 260 11.12 -21.87 32.40
N GLU A 261 10.52 -23.03 32.16
CA GLU A 261 10.97 -24.31 32.73
C GLU A 261 12.39 -24.66 32.26
N GLY A 262 12.71 -24.45 30.98
CA GLY A 262 14.04 -24.67 30.43
C GLY A 262 15.12 -23.78 31.05
N VAL A 263 14.80 -22.53 31.39
CA VAL A 263 15.73 -21.59 32.03
C VAL A 263 15.84 -21.83 33.54
N THR A 264 14.74 -22.16 34.21
CA THR A 264 14.68 -22.24 35.68
C THR A 264 14.82 -23.67 36.22
N GLY A 265 14.71 -24.69 35.36
CA GLY A 265 14.70 -26.10 35.74
C GLY A 265 13.48 -26.51 36.57
N ARG A 266 12.46 -25.65 36.67
CA ARG A 266 11.25 -25.87 37.48
C ARG A 266 10.00 -25.50 36.68
N PRO A 267 8.94 -26.32 36.74
CA PRO A 267 7.68 -25.98 36.09
C PRO A 267 7.05 -24.76 36.76
N VAL A 268 6.28 -23.99 35.99
CA VAL A 268 5.41 -22.93 36.53
C VAL A 268 4.35 -23.60 37.42
N SER A 269 4.13 -23.07 38.63
CA SER A 269 3.17 -23.68 39.54
C SER A 269 1.74 -23.61 39.00
N ASP A 270 0.92 -24.63 39.29
CA ASP A 270 -0.46 -24.73 38.83
C ASP A 270 -1.31 -23.49 39.21
N TRP A 271 -1.04 -22.92 40.38
CA TRP A 271 -1.70 -21.68 40.83
C TRP A 271 -1.42 -20.49 39.90
N TRP A 272 -0.15 -20.32 39.47
CA TRP A 272 0.23 -19.25 38.56
C TRP A 272 -0.30 -19.50 37.15
N MET A 273 -0.24 -20.76 36.70
CA MET A 273 -0.79 -21.20 35.42
C MET A 273 -2.27 -20.85 35.29
N GLU A 274 -3.08 -21.24 36.28
CA GLU A 274 -4.53 -21.01 36.29
C GLU A 274 -4.86 -19.51 36.32
N ARG A 275 -4.14 -18.73 37.15
CA ARG A 275 -4.30 -17.27 37.24
C ARG A 275 -3.96 -16.57 35.92
N LEU A 276 -2.85 -16.94 35.30
CA LEU A 276 -2.41 -16.39 34.03
C LEU A 276 -3.39 -16.75 32.91
N GLN A 277 -3.86 -18.00 32.86
CA GLN A 277 -4.84 -18.45 31.86
C GLN A 277 -6.18 -17.72 32.02
N GLN A 278 -6.72 -17.62 33.24
CA GLN A 278 -7.95 -16.86 33.51
C GLN A 278 -7.81 -15.39 33.11
N GLY A 279 -6.67 -14.76 33.44
CA GLY A 279 -6.36 -13.40 33.01
C GLY A 279 -6.29 -13.27 31.48
N GLY A 280 -5.63 -14.22 30.81
CA GLY A 280 -5.56 -14.27 29.35
C GLY A 280 -6.93 -14.42 28.70
N VAL A 281 -7.81 -15.28 29.24
CA VAL A 281 -9.18 -15.45 28.72
C VAL A 281 -9.97 -14.16 28.88
N ALA A 282 -9.87 -13.50 30.03
CA ALA A 282 -10.54 -12.23 30.28
C ALA A 282 -10.09 -11.15 29.29
N ILE A 283 -8.78 -11.04 29.02
CA ILE A 283 -8.23 -10.10 28.03
C ILE A 283 -8.72 -10.43 26.62
N LEU A 284 -8.68 -11.71 26.22
CA LEU A 284 -9.17 -12.14 24.91
C LEU A 284 -10.66 -11.84 24.73
N MET A 285 -11.48 -12.12 25.75
CA MET A 285 -12.91 -11.79 25.74
C MET A 285 -13.14 -10.29 25.63
N LEU A 286 -12.36 -9.48 26.34
CA LEU A 286 -12.42 -8.02 26.25
C LEU A 286 -12.06 -7.54 24.83
N MET A 287 -10.96 -8.05 24.27
CA MET A 287 -10.52 -7.70 22.92
C MET A 287 -11.54 -8.13 21.85
N MET A 288 -12.09 -9.35 21.95
CA MET A 288 -13.16 -9.82 21.07
C MET A 288 -14.41 -8.94 21.17
N SER A 289 -14.80 -8.55 22.38
CA SER A 289 -15.94 -7.65 22.60
C SER A 289 -15.71 -6.29 21.94
N VAL A 290 -14.52 -5.71 22.08
CA VAL A 290 -14.14 -4.44 21.43
C VAL A 290 -14.12 -4.59 19.90
N ALA A 291 -13.58 -5.67 19.37
CA ALA A 291 -13.54 -5.93 17.94
C ALA A 291 -14.95 -6.08 17.34
N ILE A 292 -15.83 -6.84 17.98
CA ILE A 292 -17.23 -7.00 17.57
C ILE A 292 -17.98 -5.66 17.65
N PHE A 293 -17.80 -4.90 18.74
CA PHE A 293 -18.42 -3.58 18.87
C PHE A 293 -17.99 -2.61 17.75
N ASN A 294 -16.70 -2.63 17.42
CA ASN A 294 -16.14 -1.83 16.32
C ASN A 294 -16.67 -2.29 14.95
N ASP A 295 -16.80 -3.59 14.71
CA ASP A 295 -17.37 -4.15 13.47
C ASP A 295 -18.84 -3.74 13.31
N ILE A 296 -19.65 -3.86 14.37
CA ILE A 296 -21.08 -3.48 14.35
C ILE A 296 -21.24 -1.98 14.15
N SER A 297 -20.48 -1.17 14.88
CA SER A 297 -20.53 0.29 14.77
C SER A 297 -20.17 0.79 13.38
N ARG A 298 -19.30 0.07 12.65
CA ARG A 298 -18.93 0.37 11.26
C ARG A 298 -20.00 -0.01 10.23
N LEU A 299 -20.85 -0.98 10.55
CA LEU A 299 -21.93 -1.43 9.64
C LEU A 299 -23.19 -0.58 9.75
N PHE A 300 -23.45 0.01 10.93
CA PHE A 300 -24.67 0.77 11.20
C PHE A 300 -24.45 2.28 11.36
N GLY A 301 -23.21 2.76 11.29
CA GLY A 301 -22.84 4.18 11.35
C GLY A 301 -21.98 4.57 10.15
#